data_AF-B2RLL8-F1
#
_entry.id   AF-B2RLL8-F1
#
_cell.length_a   1.000
_cell.length_b   1.000
_cell.length_c   1.000
_cell.angle_alpha   90.00
_cell.angle_beta   90.00
_cell.angle_gamma   90.00
#
_symmetry.space_group_name_H-M   'P 1'
#
loop_
_entity.id
_entity.type
_entity.pdbx_description
1 polymer ?
#
loop_
_entity_poly.entity_id
_entity_poly.type
_entity_poly.pdbx_seq_one_letter_code
_entity_poly.pdbx_strand_id
1 'polypeptide(L)'
;MYRHTFERESVLHCRTKLKKERKMKKMILAATMLFATIGFANAQSRPALRLDANFVGSNLMQKVANTSVNNKMIVGLRVGAAAEFALSNDGFYLAPGLAYTMRGAKMESLSETTTRLHYLQIPVNAGMRFSFADNMAISLEAGPYFAYGVAGTIKTKVAGVTASVDAFGDNGYNRFDLGLGLSAALSYDRYYVQIGYEHGLLNMLKDAPDKTSLRNHDFFVGLGVRF
;
A
#
# COMPACT_ATOMS: atom_id res chain seq x y z
N MET A 1 -15.73 33.69 40.25
CA MET A 1 -14.40 33.23 39.78
C MET A 1 -14.45 32.21 38.62
N TYR A 2 -15.63 31.72 38.19
CA TYR A 2 -15.75 30.66 37.14
C TYR A 2 -15.98 31.16 35.69
N ARG A 3 -16.25 32.46 35.48
CA ARG A 3 -16.61 33.00 34.14
C ARG A 3 -15.39 33.30 33.25
N HIS A 4 -14.21 33.54 33.84
CA HIS A 4 -12.98 33.88 33.11
C HIS A 4 -12.19 32.68 32.57
N THR A 5 -12.45 31.47 33.07
CA THR A 5 -11.80 30.24 32.61
C THR A 5 -12.43 29.69 31.32
N PHE A 6 -13.74 29.84 31.13
CA PHE A 6 -14.48 29.31 29.98
C PHE A 6 -14.17 30.07 28.67
N GLU A 7 -13.99 31.39 28.72
CA GLU A 7 -13.58 32.20 27.56
C GLU A 7 -12.16 31.85 27.09
N ARG A 8 -11.23 31.53 28.00
CA ARG A 8 -9.86 31.13 27.61
C ARG A 8 -9.83 29.80 26.86
N GLU A 9 -10.66 28.82 27.26
CA GLU A 9 -10.71 27.52 26.59
C GLU A 9 -11.35 27.61 25.20
N SER A 10 -12.41 28.40 25.04
CA SER A 10 -13.06 28.61 23.73
C SER A 10 -12.14 29.27 22.70
N VAL A 11 -11.33 30.26 23.13
CA VAL A 11 -10.34 30.92 22.27
C VAL A 11 -9.17 29.98 21.94
N LEU A 12 -8.76 29.12 22.87
CA LEU A 12 -7.71 28.12 22.63
C LEU A 12 -8.16 27.06 21.61
N HIS A 13 -9.41 26.60 21.72
CA HIS A 13 -10.03 25.63 20.82
C HIS A 13 -10.22 26.18 19.40
N CYS A 14 -10.60 27.46 19.28
CA CYS A 14 -10.68 28.14 17.99
C CYS A 14 -9.29 28.34 17.34
N ARG A 15 -8.28 28.71 18.14
CA ARG A 15 -6.88 28.87 17.67
C ARG A 15 -6.26 27.55 17.20
N THR A 16 -6.53 26.43 17.86
CA THR A 16 -6.05 25.11 17.43
C THR A 16 -6.76 24.64 16.16
N LYS A 17 -8.07 24.87 16.01
CA LYS A 17 -8.83 24.57 14.79
C LYS A 17 -8.31 25.36 13.57
N LEU A 18 -8.10 26.68 13.74
CA LEU A 18 -7.50 27.54 12.70
C LEU A 18 -6.05 27.14 12.36
N LYS A 19 -5.26 26.71 13.34
CA LYS A 19 -3.88 26.22 13.12
C LYS A 19 -3.85 24.89 12.36
N LYS A 20 -4.82 23.99 12.61
CA LYS A 20 -5.00 22.71 11.91
C LYS A 20 -5.43 22.91 10.46
N GLU A 21 -6.42 23.77 10.21
CA GLU A 21 -6.87 24.18 8.88
C GLU A 21 -5.72 24.81 8.06
N ARG A 22 -4.95 25.71 8.68
CA ARG A 22 -3.78 26.32 8.04
C ARG A 22 -2.67 25.31 7.74
N LYS A 23 -2.49 24.28 8.58
CA LYS A 23 -1.51 23.20 8.35
C LYS A 23 -1.95 22.26 7.23
N MET A 24 -3.25 21.96 7.14
CA MET A 24 -3.84 21.15 6.07
C MET A 24 -3.79 21.87 4.71
N LYS A 25 -4.11 23.17 4.66
CA LYS A 25 -3.96 23.99 3.44
C LYS A 25 -2.51 24.09 2.97
N LYS A 26 -1.55 24.20 3.89
CA LYS A 26 -0.11 24.18 3.56
C LYS A 26 0.36 22.81 3.07
N MET A 27 -0.18 21.71 3.59
CA MET A 27 0.12 20.36 3.12
C MET A 27 -0.47 20.09 1.73
N ILE A 28 -1.71 20.54 1.47
CA ILE A 28 -2.34 20.43 0.15
C ILE A 28 -1.54 21.27 -0.86
N LEU A 29 -1.18 22.51 -0.51
CA LEU A 29 -0.37 23.38 -1.38
C LEU A 29 1.01 22.78 -1.66
N ALA A 30 1.67 22.18 -0.66
CA ALA A 30 2.95 21.50 -0.83
C ALA A 30 2.80 20.26 -1.73
N ALA A 31 1.75 19.46 -1.56
CA ALA A 31 1.46 18.32 -2.42
C ALA A 31 1.20 18.76 -3.87
N THR A 32 0.41 19.83 -4.07
CA THR A 32 0.16 20.40 -5.41
C THR A 32 1.44 20.96 -6.03
N MET A 33 2.32 21.60 -5.25
CA MET A 33 3.61 22.09 -5.75
C MET A 33 4.56 20.94 -6.10
N LEU A 34 4.61 19.87 -5.30
CA LEU A 34 5.35 18.65 -5.63
C LEU A 34 4.85 18.00 -6.94
N PHE A 35 3.52 17.90 -7.11
CA PHE A 35 2.93 17.44 -8.37
C PHE A 35 3.22 18.39 -9.55
N ALA A 36 3.20 19.70 -9.33
CA ALA A 36 3.52 20.68 -10.36
C ALA A 36 5.00 20.62 -10.78
N THR A 37 5.93 20.42 -9.86
CA THR A 37 7.37 20.30 -10.17
C THR A 37 7.71 19.06 -11.00
N ILE A 38 6.95 17.97 -10.84
CA ILE A 38 7.08 16.78 -11.68
C ILE A 38 6.59 17.06 -13.11
N GLY A 39 5.62 17.98 -13.27
CA GLY A 39 5.06 18.38 -14.57
C GLY A 39 5.97 19.24 -15.44
N PHE A 40 6.98 19.91 -14.88
CA PHE A 40 7.91 20.78 -15.65
C PHE A 40 9.29 20.16 -15.92
N ALA A 41 9.63 19.03 -15.30
CA ALA A 41 10.96 18.42 -15.44
C ALA A 41 11.16 17.59 -16.72
N ASN A 42 10.11 17.30 -17.50
CA ASN A 42 10.22 16.50 -18.73
C ASN A 42 9.39 17.11 -19.87
N ALA A 43 9.93 18.09 -20.58
CA ALA A 43 9.27 18.76 -21.71
C ALA A 43 9.19 17.89 -22.99
N GLN A 44 9.71 16.66 -23.00
CA GLN A 44 9.80 15.81 -24.20
C GLN A 44 9.12 14.44 -24.09
N SER A 45 8.78 13.97 -22.89
CA SER A 45 8.13 12.67 -22.67
C SER A 45 6.86 12.87 -21.86
N ARG A 46 5.70 12.83 -22.52
CA ARG A 46 4.41 12.76 -21.81
C ARG A 46 4.43 11.51 -20.94
N PRO A 47 4.06 11.59 -19.65
CA PRO A 47 4.03 10.40 -18.82
C PRO A 47 3.01 9.42 -19.38
N ALA A 48 3.42 8.18 -19.60
CA ALA A 48 2.49 7.12 -20.00
C ALA A 48 1.68 6.71 -18.77
N LEU A 49 0.36 6.61 -18.91
CA LEU A 49 -0.49 6.23 -17.79
C LEU A 49 -0.75 4.72 -17.85
N ARG A 50 -0.75 4.06 -16.71
CA ARG A 50 -1.15 2.65 -16.62
C ARG A 50 -2.17 2.43 -15.53
N LEU A 51 -2.98 1.40 -15.74
CA LEU A 51 -4.00 0.92 -14.84
C LEU A 51 -3.87 -0.60 -14.72
N ASP A 52 -3.83 -1.12 -13.50
CA ASP A 52 -3.71 -2.55 -13.21
C ASP A 52 -4.74 -3.06 -12.22
N ALA A 53 -5.15 -4.32 -12.42
CA ALA A 53 -5.94 -5.09 -11.50
C ALA A 53 -5.24 -6.44 -11.25
N ASN A 54 -4.95 -6.74 -10.00
CA ASN A 54 -4.17 -7.89 -9.58
C ASN A 54 -4.87 -8.65 -8.47
N PHE A 55 -4.69 -9.95 -8.47
CA PHE A 55 -4.95 -10.79 -7.32
C PHE A 55 -3.72 -10.77 -6.42
N VAL A 56 -3.94 -10.55 -5.12
CA VAL A 56 -2.89 -10.52 -4.11
C VAL A 56 -3.06 -11.72 -3.19
N GLY A 57 -2.08 -12.61 -3.16
CA GLY A 57 -1.94 -13.61 -2.12
C GLY A 57 -1.08 -13.05 -1.00
N SER A 58 -1.71 -12.66 0.12
CA SER A 58 -0.98 -12.28 1.33
C SER A 58 -0.71 -13.51 2.17
N ASN A 59 0.55 -13.69 2.60
CA ASN A 59 0.89 -14.69 3.61
C ASN A 59 1.51 -14.00 4.83
N LEU A 60 0.80 -14.07 5.96
CA LEU A 60 1.32 -13.68 7.27
C LEU A 60 2.18 -14.85 7.78
N MET A 61 3.45 -14.89 7.38
CA MET A 61 4.41 -15.88 7.89
C MET A 61 4.77 -15.55 9.35
N GLN A 62 4.22 -16.32 10.29
CA GLN A 62 4.61 -16.28 11.69
C GLN A 62 5.66 -17.38 11.94
N LYS A 63 6.94 -17.00 12.10
CA LYS A 63 8.01 -17.95 12.40
C LYS A 63 8.05 -18.21 13.91
N VAL A 64 7.44 -19.30 14.36
CA VAL A 64 7.60 -19.83 15.73
C VAL A 64 8.22 -21.22 15.63
N ALA A 65 9.40 -21.38 16.23
CA ALA A 65 10.06 -22.63 16.62
C ALA A 65 9.57 -23.94 15.95
N ASN A 66 9.98 -24.17 14.71
CA ASN A 66 10.06 -25.51 14.12
C ASN A 66 8.74 -26.26 13.82
N THR A 67 7.61 -25.58 13.63
CA THR A 67 6.37 -26.23 13.13
C THR A 67 5.69 -25.36 12.07
N SER A 68 5.53 -25.92 10.87
CA SER A 68 4.84 -25.29 9.74
C SER A 68 3.33 -25.34 9.96
N VAL A 69 2.72 -24.23 10.38
CA VAL A 69 1.26 -24.10 10.47
C VAL A 69 0.72 -23.76 9.09
N ASN A 70 -0.15 -24.62 8.58
CA ASN A 70 -0.75 -24.55 7.25
C ASN A 70 -1.77 -23.39 7.17
N ASN A 71 -1.29 -22.14 7.06
CA ASN A 71 -2.15 -20.96 6.89
C ASN A 71 -2.71 -20.92 5.47
N LYS A 72 -4.04 -20.96 5.32
CA LYS A 72 -4.71 -20.76 4.04
C LYS A 72 -4.59 -19.28 3.64
N MET A 73 -3.78 -19.00 2.63
CA MET A 73 -3.67 -17.67 2.02
C MET A 73 -5.04 -17.22 1.53
N ILE A 74 -5.47 -16.01 1.92
CA ILE A 74 -6.66 -15.38 1.32
C ILE A 74 -6.19 -14.63 0.10
N VAL A 75 -6.83 -14.91 -1.04
CA VAL A 75 -6.68 -14.09 -2.25
C VAL A 75 -7.47 -12.80 -2.05
N GLY A 76 -6.76 -11.69 -2.04
CA GLY A 76 -7.29 -10.33 -2.11
C GLY A 76 -7.19 -9.74 -3.51
N LEU A 77 -7.63 -8.48 -3.63
CA LEU A 77 -7.61 -7.71 -4.86
C LEU A 77 -6.75 -6.46 -4.66
N ARG A 78 -5.95 -6.12 -5.67
CA ARG A 78 -5.22 -4.87 -5.77
C ARG A 78 -5.55 -4.17 -7.08
N VAL A 79 -6.01 -2.93 -6.99
CA VAL A 79 -6.27 -2.08 -8.16
C VAL A 79 -5.39 -0.85 -8.05
N GLY A 80 -4.64 -0.54 -9.10
CA GLY A 80 -3.67 0.53 -9.11
C GLY A 80 -3.66 1.34 -10.39
N ALA A 81 -3.14 2.55 -10.28
CA ALA A 81 -2.78 3.40 -11.40
C ALA A 81 -1.37 3.97 -11.16
N ALA A 82 -0.59 4.13 -12.23
CA ALA A 82 0.72 4.76 -12.14
C ALA A 82 1.00 5.63 -13.36
N ALA A 83 1.89 6.60 -13.18
CA ALA A 83 2.41 7.45 -14.25
C ALA A 83 3.87 7.09 -14.50
N GLU A 84 4.21 6.78 -15.74
CA GLU A 84 5.56 6.39 -16.16
C GLU A 84 6.31 7.55 -16.78
N PHE A 85 7.40 7.91 -16.14
CA PHE A 85 8.33 8.93 -16.60
C PHE A 85 9.57 8.24 -17.15
N ALA A 86 9.71 8.20 -18.48
CA ALA A 86 10.93 7.75 -19.12
C ALA A 86 12.07 8.71 -18.74
N LEU A 87 13.11 8.19 -18.10
CA LEU A 87 14.28 8.94 -17.65
C LEU A 87 15.45 8.83 -18.63
N SER A 88 15.55 7.70 -19.33
CA SER A 88 16.61 7.43 -20.30
C SER A 88 16.02 6.83 -21.58
N ASN A 89 16.71 7.05 -22.70
CA ASN A 89 16.34 6.43 -23.99
C ASN A 89 16.54 4.90 -23.98
N ASP A 90 17.31 4.37 -23.03
CA ASP A 90 17.60 2.94 -22.86
C ASP A 90 16.43 2.13 -22.23
N GLY A 91 15.25 2.74 -22.11
CA GLY A 91 14.07 2.10 -21.54
C GLY A 91 13.98 2.15 -20.02
N PHE A 92 14.81 2.97 -19.35
CA PHE A 92 14.70 3.23 -17.92
C PHE A 92 13.60 4.26 -17.61
N TYR A 93 12.74 3.97 -16.65
CA TYR A 93 11.63 4.82 -16.25
C TYR A 93 11.37 4.80 -14.75
N LEU A 94 10.74 5.85 -14.24
CA LEU A 94 10.13 5.89 -12.91
C LEU A 94 8.61 5.78 -13.04
N ALA A 95 7.99 4.96 -12.20
CA ALA A 95 6.57 4.71 -12.15
C ALA A 95 6.00 4.96 -10.73
N PRO A 96 5.89 6.23 -10.27
CA PRO A 96 5.08 6.56 -9.12
C PRO A 96 3.60 6.24 -9.39
N GLY A 97 2.93 5.67 -8.39
CA GLY A 97 1.52 5.31 -8.51
C GLY A 97 0.74 5.39 -7.23
N LEU A 98 -0.53 5.01 -7.34
CA LEU A 98 -1.47 4.84 -6.25
C LEU A 98 -2.21 3.53 -6.47
N ALA A 99 -2.19 2.66 -5.47
CA ALA A 99 -2.86 1.38 -5.49
C ALA A 99 -3.70 1.19 -4.22
N TYR A 100 -4.88 0.62 -4.38
CA TYR A 100 -5.67 0.10 -3.28
C TYR A 100 -5.45 -1.41 -3.23
N THR A 101 -5.07 -1.94 -2.08
CA THR A 101 -4.80 -3.38 -1.89
C THR A 101 -5.59 -3.93 -0.72
N MET A 102 -6.24 -5.07 -0.95
CA MET A 102 -6.90 -5.87 0.05
C MET A 102 -5.97 -7.01 0.43
N ARG A 103 -5.54 -7.02 1.68
CA ARG A 103 -4.66 -8.04 2.27
C ARG A 103 -5.45 -8.85 3.28
N GLY A 104 -5.12 -10.13 3.45
CA GLY A 104 -5.80 -10.94 4.45
C GLY A 104 -5.20 -12.32 4.64
N ALA A 105 -5.50 -12.92 5.78
CA ALA A 105 -5.17 -14.31 6.08
C ALA A 105 -6.33 -14.98 6.80
N LYS A 106 -6.48 -16.27 6.52
CA LYS A 106 -7.43 -17.14 7.22
C LYS A 106 -6.64 -18.15 8.03
N MET A 107 -6.92 -18.21 9.33
CA MET A 107 -6.42 -19.27 10.17
C MET A 107 -7.58 -20.21 10.50
N GLU A 108 -7.48 -21.44 10.02
CA GLU A 108 -8.41 -22.52 10.36
C GLU A 108 -7.73 -23.39 11.42
N SER A 109 -8.16 -23.24 12.67
CA SER A 109 -7.79 -24.12 13.78
C SER A 109 -9.08 -24.53 14.52
N LEU A 110 -9.14 -24.48 15.84
CA LEU A 110 -10.36 -24.74 16.64
C LEU A 110 -11.41 -23.60 16.57
N SER A 111 -11.05 -22.45 15.98
CA SER A 111 -11.93 -21.30 15.73
C SER A 111 -11.55 -20.66 14.39
N GLU A 112 -12.55 -20.23 13.61
CA GLU A 112 -12.33 -19.64 12.29
C GLU A 112 -12.04 -18.13 12.47
N THR A 113 -10.78 -17.74 12.34
CA THR A 113 -10.36 -16.33 12.40
C THR A 113 -10.01 -15.86 11.00
N THR A 114 -10.73 -14.85 10.52
CA THR A 114 -10.54 -14.21 9.22
C THR A 114 -10.13 -12.76 9.42
N THR A 115 -8.92 -12.42 9.00
CA THR A 115 -8.41 -11.05 9.03
C THR A 115 -8.43 -10.47 7.62
N ARG A 116 -9.09 -9.32 7.45
CA ARG A 116 -9.06 -8.54 6.20
C ARG A 116 -8.59 -7.12 6.50
N LEU A 117 -7.60 -6.68 5.76
CA LEU A 117 -6.99 -5.37 5.89
C LEU A 117 -7.03 -4.68 4.53
N HIS A 118 -7.37 -3.40 4.54
CA HIS A 118 -7.49 -2.55 3.38
C HIS A 118 -6.45 -1.45 3.49
N TYR A 119 -5.54 -1.40 2.53
CA TYR A 119 -4.45 -0.44 2.49
C TYR A 119 -4.52 0.41 1.22
N LEU A 120 -4.27 1.70 1.39
CA LEU A 120 -3.93 2.60 0.30
C LEU A 120 -2.42 2.67 0.20
N GLN A 121 -1.87 2.24 -0.92
CA GLN A 121 -0.44 2.10 -1.20
C GLN A 121 0.01 3.14 -2.23
N ILE A 122 1.13 3.78 -1.97
CA ILE A 122 1.84 4.69 -2.87
C ILE A 122 3.18 4.02 -3.22
N PRO A 123 3.24 3.22 -4.30
CA PRO A 123 4.49 2.69 -4.81
C PRO A 123 5.26 3.76 -5.58
N VAL A 124 6.59 3.76 -5.43
CA VAL A 124 7.51 4.55 -6.26
C VAL A 124 8.49 3.57 -6.88
N ASN A 125 8.13 3.02 -8.04
CA ASN A 125 8.92 2.00 -8.71
C ASN A 125 9.90 2.64 -9.70
N ALA A 126 11.12 2.13 -9.76
CA ALA A 126 12.02 2.33 -10.88
C ALA A 126 11.98 1.07 -11.75
N GLY A 127 11.92 1.22 -13.06
CA GLY A 127 11.82 0.10 -13.98
C GLY A 127 12.67 0.22 -15.22
N MET A 128 12.96 -0.93 -15.83
CA MET A 128 13.59 -1.06 -17.12
C MET A 128 12.66 -1.82 -18.05
N ARG A 129 12.51 -1.32 -19.28
CA ARG A 129 11.70 -1.94 -20.33
C ARG A 129 12.57 -2.37 -21.49
N PHE A 130 12.44 -3.64 -21.86
CA PHE A 130 13.15 -4.25 -22.98
C PHE A 130 12.12 -4.72 -24.01
N SER A 131 12.05 -4.01 -25.14
CA SER A 131 11.25 -4.43 -26.29
C SER A 131 12.05 -5.43 -27.11
N PHE A 132 11.45 -6.59 -27.42
CA PHE A 132 12.10 -7.65 -28.20
C PHE A 132 11.33 -8.01 -29.48
N ALA A 133 10.11 -7.49 -29.62
CA ALA A 133 9.34 -7.50 -30.86
C ALA A 133 8.52 -6.20 -30.95
N ASP A 134 7.99 -5.89 -32.13
CA ASP A 134 7.25 -4.63 -32.40
C ASP A 134 6.07 -4.39 -31.45
N ASN A 135 5.48 -5.46 -30.92
CA ASN A 135 4.36 -5.43 -29.99
C ASN A 135 4.64 -6.14 -28.66
N MET A 136 5.87 -6.55 -28.37
CA MET A 136 6.19 -7.27 -27.12
C MET A 136 7.34 -6.64 -26.37
N ALA A 137 7.13 -6.45 -25.07
CA ALA A 137 8.16 -5.95 -24.16
C ALA A 137 8.11 -6.65 -22.81
N ILE A 138 9.28 -6.87 -22.21
CA ILE A 138 9.40 -7.25 -20.80
C ILE A 138 9.79 -6.01 -20.01
N SER A 139 9.13 -5.80 -18.89
CA SER A 139 9.44 -4.74 -17.94
C SER A 139 9.81 -5.36 -16.59
N LEU A 140 10.89 -4.87 -15.99
CA LEU A 140 11.27 -5.19 -14.61
C LEU A 140 11.15 -3.92 -13.79
N GLU A 141 10.60 -4.01 -12.60
CA GLU A 141 10.37 -2.87 -11.71
C GLU A 141 10.74 -3.23 -10.28
N ALA A 142 11.39 -2.31 -9.58
CA ALA A 142 11.66 -2.41 -8.17
C ALA A 142 11.55 -1.04 -7.50
N GLY A 143 11.06 -0.98 -6.27
CA GLY A 143 10.99 0.28 -5.55
C GLY A 143 10.34 0.19 -4.18
N PRO A 144 10.47 1.24 -3.36
CA PRO A 144 9.77 1.34 -2.10
C PRO A 144 8.27 1.55 -2.33
N TYR A 145 7.48 1.06 -1.40
CA TYR A 145 6.07 1.41 -1.28
C TYR A 145 5.76 1.91 0.13
N PHE A 146 4.82 2.85 0.18
CA PHE A 146 4.26 3.39 1.42
C PHE A 146 2.79 3.00 1.46
N ALA A 147 2.35 2.32 2.51
CA ALA A 147 0.97 1.87 2.65
C ALA A 147 0.34 2.43 3.92
N TYR A 148 -0.92 2.84 3.81
CA TYR A 148 -1.72 3.35 4.90
C TYR A 148 -3.03 2.56 5.01
N GLY A 149 -3.23 1.92 6.15
CA GLY A 149 -4.40 1.13 6.50
C GLY A 149 -5.61 2.01 6.70
N VAL A 150 -6.56 1.92 5.77
CA VAL A 150 -7.80 2.72 5.76
C VAL A 150 -8.93 2.01 6.50
N ALA A 151 -8.98 0.68 6.43
CA ALA A 151 -9.99 -0.13 7.09
C ALA A 151 -9.44 -1.53 7.37
N GLY A 152 -9.79 -2.10 8.52
CA GLY A 152 -9.36 -3.45 8.87
C GLY A 152 -10.39 -4.13 9.74
N THR A 153 -10.70 -5.39 9.45
CA THR A 153 -11.68 -6.16 10.20
C THR A 153 -11.12 -7.53 10.53
N ILE A 154 -11.12 -7.87 11.82
CA ILE A 154 -10.84 -9.21 12.30
C ILE A 154 -12.18 -9.84 12.67
N LYS A 155 -12.54 -10.93 12.00
CA LYS A 155 -13.73 -11.71 12.31
C LYS A 155 -13.31 -13.01 12.97
N THR A 156 -13.82 -13.26 14.17
CA THR A 156 -13.62 -14.52 14.88
C THR A 156 -14.96 -15.22 15.00
N LYS A 157 -15.03 -16.47 14.53
CA LYS A 157 -16.19 -17.33 14.74
C LYS A 157 -15.85 -18.43 15.73
N VAL A 158 -16.67 -18.52 16.79
CA VAL A 158 -16.61 -19.59 17.79
C VAL A 158 -18.03 -20.14 17.95
N ALA A 159 -18.22 -21.43 17.71
CA ALA A 159 -19.49 -22.14 17.89
C ALA A 159 -20.73 -21.43 17.28
N GLY A 160 -20.58 -20.82 16.09
CA GLY A 160 -21.67 -20.13 15.37
C GLY A 160 -21.87 -18.65 15.72
N VAL A 161 -21.22 -18.14 16.76
CA VAL A 161 -21.23 -16.71 17.12
C VAL A 161 -20.09 -15.99 16.41
N THR A 162 -20.40 -14.90 15.71
CA THR A 162 -19.41 -14.06 15.01
C THR A 162 -19.14 -12.78 15.80
N ALA A 163 -17.91 -12.60 16.28
CA ALA A 163 -17.43 -11.33 16.80
C ALA A 163 -16.61 -10.62 15.71
N SER A 164 -16.84 -9.33 15.51
CA SER A 164 -16.05 -8.48 14.61
C SER A 164 -15.40 -7.36 15.40
N VAL A 165 -14.09 -7.22 15.28
CA VAL A 165 -13.33 -6.13 15.90
C VAL A 165 -12.53 -5.37 14.84
N ASP A 166 -12.33 -4.07 15.07
CA ASP A 166 -11.50 -3.24 14.21
C ASP A 166 -10.03 -3.66 14.35
N ALA A 167 -9.41 -4.03 13.22
CA ALA A 167 -8.03 -4.48 13.19
C ALA A 167 -7.03 -3.35 13.51
N PHE A 168 -7.44 -2.07 13.41
CA PHE A 168 -6.60 -0.89 13.66
C PHE A 168 -6.96 -0.15 14.95
N GLY A 169 -7.70 -0.78 15.86
CA GLY A 169 -8.04 -0.23 17.18
C GLY A 169 -6.84 -0.04 18.12
N ASP A 170 -7.13 0.27 19.39
CA ASP A 170 -6.13 0.71 20.37
C ASP A 170 -4.98 -0.31 20.57
N ASN A 171 -5.27 -1.62 20.54
CA ASN A 171 -4.30 -2.73 20.61
C ASN A 171 -4.13 -3.50 19.28
N GLY A 172 -4.48 -2.88 18.14
CA GLY A 172 -4.46 -3.51 16.81
C GLY A 172 -3.14 -3.37 16.04
N TYR A 173 -3.20 -3.63 14.74
CA TYR A 173 -2.07 -3.49 13.81
C TYR A 173 -1.70 -2.02 13.57
N ASN A 174 -0.45 -1.78 13.18
CA ASN A 174 -0.05 -0.47 12.68
C ASN A 174 -0.76 -0.14 11.36
N ARG A 175 -1.35 1.06 11.29
CA ARG A 175 -1.92 1.58 10.03
C ARG A 175 -0.84 1.90 9.01
N PHE A 176 0.36 2.24 9.44
CA PHE A 176 1.47 2.55 8.54
C PHE A 176 2.26 1.27 8.22
N ASP A 177 2.49 1.05 6.92
CA ASP A 177 3.35 0.00 6.40
C ASP A 177 4.29 0.60 5.35
N LEU A 178 5.52 0.10 5.32
CA LEU A 178 6.55 0.51 4.40
C LEU A 178 7.33 -0.72 4.01
N GLY A 179 7.59 -0.87 2.73
CA GLY A 179 8.28 -2.02 2.20
C GLY A 179 8.94 -1.77 0.86
N LEU A 180 9.50 -2.83 0.31
CA LEU A 180 10.07 -2.84 -1.03
C LEU A 180 9.30 -3.84 -1.89
N GLY A 181 9.00 -3.44 -3.11
CA GLY A 181 8.40 -4.28 -4.14
C GLY A 181 9.38 -4.59 -5.25
N LEU A 182 9.23 -5.76 -5.84
CA LEU A 182 9.83 -6.19 -7.09
C LEU A 182 8.70 -6.75 -7.97
N SER A 183 8.69 -6.41 -9.25
CA SER A 183 7.74 -6.98 -10.20
C SER A 183 8.31 -7.12 -11.60
N ALA A 184 7.75 -8.05 -12.35
CA ALA A 184 8.04 -8.26 -13.75
C ALA A 184 6.72 -8.25 -14.52
N ALA A 185 6.70 -7.58 -15.68
CA ALA A 185 5.54 -7.50 -16.54
C ALA A 185 5.89 -7.85 -17.98
N LEU A 186 5.08 -8.72 -18.59
CA LEU A 186 5.11 -9.01 -20.02
C LEU A 186 4.01 -8.19 -20.69
N SER A 187 4.40 -7.27 -21.55
CA SER A 187 3.50 -6.38 -22.29
C SER A 187 3.30 -6.89 -23.71
N TYR A 188 2.06 -6.89 -24.16
CA TYR A 188 1.63 -7.11 -25.54
C TYR A 188 0.80 -5.90 -25.98
N ASP A 189 1.35 -5.09 -26.88
CA ASP A 189 0.80 -3.79 -27.29
C ASP A 189 0.49 -2.92 -26.05
N ARG A 190 -0.80 -2.63 -25.80
CA ARG A 190 -1.24 -1.83 -24.64
C ARG A 190 -1.47 -2.67 -23.38
N TYR A 191 -1.66 -3.98 -23.52
CA TYR A 191 -1.98 -4.86 -22.40
C TYR A 191 -0.71 -5.40 -21.79
N TYR A 192 -0.72 -5.69 -20.50
CA TYR A 192 0.38 -6.40 -19.86
C TYR A 192 -0.12 -7.35 -18.78
N VAL A 193 0.62 -8.44 -18.61
CA VAL A 193 0.48 -9.35 -17.47
C VAL A 193 1.64 -9.07 -16.54
N GLN A 194 1.37 -8.89 -15.25
CA GLN A 194 2.40 -8.66 -14.26
C GLN A 194 2.35 -9.69 -13.14
N ILE A 195 3.54 -10.00 -12.64
CA ILE A 195 3.76 -10.73 -11.40
C ILE A 195 4.66 -9.89 -10.52
N GLY A 196 4.45 -9.95 -9.22
CA GLY A 196 5.27 -9.20 -8.30
C GLY A 196 5.23 -9.73 -6.88
N TYR A 197 6.17 -9.22 -6.12
CA TYR A 197 6.45 -9.61 -4.76
C TYR A 197 6.73 -8.35 -3.95
N GLU A 198 6.04 -8.20 -2.82
CA GLU A 198 6.23 -7.12 -1.88
C GLU A 198 6.75 -7.67 -0.56
N HIS A 199 7.83 -7.08 -0.06
CA HIS A 199 8.38 -7.33 1.25
C HIS A 199 8.15 -6.14 2.18
N GLY A 200 7.31 -6.32 3.21
CA GLY A 200 7.13 -5.34 4.28
C GLY A 200 8.38 -5.25 5.15
N LEU A 201 8.95 -4.05 5.25
CA LEU A 201 10.12 -3.77 6.09
C LEU A 201 9.72 -3.42 7.53
N LEU A 202 8.51 -2.91 7.72
CA LEU A 202 8.00 -2.55 9.05
C LEU A 202 7.40 -3.75 9.78
N ASN A 203 7.60 -3.76 11.09
CA ASN A 203 6.92 -4.69 11.97
C ASN A 203 5.44 -4.26 12.09
N MET A 204 4.53 -5.18 11.83
CA MET A 204 3.09 -4.92 11.93
C MET A 204 2.58 -4.81 13.39
N LEU A 205 3.41 -5.11 14.40
CA LEU A 205 3.07 -5.02 15.83
C LEU A 205 3.44 -3.64 16.43
N LYS A 206 2.54 -3.08 17.25
CA LYS A 206 2.75 -1.84 18.02
C LYS A 206 3.71 -2.01 19.22
N ASP A 207 3.69 -3.16 19.88
CA ASP A 207 4.58 -3.52 20.99
C ASP A 207 5.32 -4.81 20.64
N ALA A 208 6.58 -4.69 20.24
CA ALA A 208 7.47 -5.83 20.07
C ALA A 208 8.51 -5.82 21.20
N PRO A 209 8.52 -6.82 22.11
CA PRO A 209 9.69 -7.11 22.92
C PRO A 209 10.85 -7.52 22.02
N ASP A 210 12.08 -7.23 22.47
CA ASP A 210 13.36 -7.45 21.79
C ASP A 210 13.55 -8.88 21.23
N LYS A 211 12.98 -9.18 20.05
CA LYS A 211 13.36 -10.23 19.06
C LYS A 211 12.20 -10.82 18.22
N THR A 212 11.00 -10.23 18.19
CA THR A 212 9.90 -10.74 17.33
C THR A 212 9.55 -9.76 16.21
N SER A 213 9.86 -10.15 14.96
CA SER A 213 9.49 -9.39 13.76
C SER A 213 8.39 -10.13 13.01
N LEU A 214 7.30 -9.43 12.70
CA LEU A 214 6.20 -9.94 11.87
C LEU A 214 6.15 -9.05 10.63
N ARG A 215 6.69 -9.60 9.54
CA ARG A 215 6.81 -8.94 8.24
C ARG A 215 5.78 -9.50 7.28
N ASN A 216 5.21 -8.62 6.48
CA ASN A 216 4.24 -9.04 5.47
C ASN A 216 4.97 -9.46 4.18
N HIS A 217 4.54 -10.59 3.62
CA HIS A 217 4.97 -11.05 2.32
C HIS A 217 3.75 -11.17 1.43
N ASP A 218 3.70 -10.33 0.40
CA ASP A 218 2.60 -10.37 -0.56
C ASP A 218 3.14 -10.78 -1.91
N PHE A 219 2.48 -11.76 -2.52
CA PHE A 219 2.66 -12.08 -3.92
C PHE A 219 1.45 -11.57 -4.69
N PHE A 220 1.66 -10.94 -5.84
CA PHE A 220 0.56 -10.50 -6.68
C PHE A 220 0.76 -10.92 -8.13
N VAL A 221 -0.36 -11.21 -8.79
CA VAL A 221 -0.42 -11.51 -10.23
C VAL A 221 -1.64 -10.86 -10.82
N GLY A 222 -1.50 -10.27 -12.00
CA GLY A 222 -2.60 -9.52 -12.58
C GLY A 222 -2.37 -9.07 -14.00
N LEU A 223 -3.32 -8.28 -14.46
CA LEU A 223 -3.36 -7.71 -15.80
C LEU A 223 -3.48 -6.20 -15.68
N GLY A 224 -2.96 -5.50 -16.67
CA GLY A 224 -3.13 -4.06 -16.78
C GLY A 224 -3.11 -3.59 -18.22
N VAL A 225 -3.37 -2.29 -18.37
CA VAL A 225 -3.36 -1.61 -19.64
C VAL A 225 -2.57 -0.31 -19.52
N ARG A 226 -1.84 0.03 -20.56
CA ARG A 226 -1.01 1.24 -20.68
C ARG A 226 -1.56 2.12 -21.80
N PHE A 227 -1.65 3.41 -21.52
CA PHE A 227 -2.22 4.47 -22.37
C PHE A 227 -1.14 5.42 -22.86
#